data_AF-A0A3Q1FJA1-F1
#
_entry.id   AF-A0A3Q1FJA1-F1
#
_cell.length_a   1.000
_cell.length_b   1.000
_cell.length_c   1.000
_cell.angle_alpha   90.00
_cell.angle_beta   90.00
_cell.angle_gamma   90.00
#
_symmetry.space_group_name_H-M   'P 1'
#
loop_
_entity.id
_entity.type
_entity.pdbx_description
1 polymer ?
#
loop_
_entity_poly.entity_id
_entity_poly.type
_entity_poly.pdbx_seq_one_letter_code
_entity_poly.pdbx_strand_id
1 'polypeptide(L)'
;MVKVSFNSALAQKDVKKDAETLIPEEDKDAEAALLVRHQSRAWCWCMCLGLALMLSGVVVGGAYLYRYYVLEEGQVFVCGVNYREEDFMIQEEDEVEMEQNGFHLRQVEERIRVLEREQVELINVPVPEFDDGDPADIVHDFQRRLTAYLDLSLNKCYVIPLNTSIVMPPRDFLELLINVKAGTYLPQSYLVHEEMMVTERLENVEQLGYFIQNLCQGKETYKLQRRDRILGLQKREALNCHKIRHFENKFVVETLICEP
;
A
#
# COMPACT_ATOMS: atom_id res chain seq x y z
N MET A 1 -2.35 41.28 44.96
CA MET A 1 -3.56 41.79 45.64
C MET A 1 -3.24 43.20 46.14
N VAL A 2 -4.21 44.11 46.05
CA VAL A 2 -4.18 45.56 46.38
C VAL A 2 -3.87 46.51 45.20
N LYS A 3 -4.93 47.24 44.80
CA LYS A 3 -5.13 48.65 44.39
C LYS A 3 -4.06 49.33 43.51
N VAL A 4 -4.43 50.20 42.55
CA VAL A 4 -4.80 51.63 42.76
C VAL A 4 -5.67 52.09 41.57
N SER A 5 -6.99 52.29 41.74
CA SER A 5 -7.73 53.57 41.83
C SER A 5 -7.39 54.69 40.84
N PHE A 6 -8.42 55.10 40.09
CA PHE A 6 -8.52 56.29 39.23
C PHE A 6 -8.43 57.60 40.02
N ASN A 7 -7.90 58.64 39.38
CA ASN A 7 -8.28 60.02 39.65
C ASN A 7 -8.31 60.83 38.35
N SER A 8 -9.46 61.46 38.13
CA SER A 8 -9.71 62.58 37.23
C SER A 8 -8.96 63.83 37.68
N ALA A 9 -8.45 64.63 36.74
CA ALA A 9 -8.40 66.08 36.91
C ALA A 9 -8.34 66.79 35.54
N LEU A 10 -9.45 67.44 35.23
CA LEU A 10 -9.59 68.54 34.28
C LEU A 10 -8.54 69.62 34.57
N ALA A 11 -7.73 69.96 33.56
CA ALA A 11 -6.99 71.23 33.52
C ALA A 11 -7.70 72.16 32.53
N GLN A 12 -8.50 73.07 33.10
CA GLN A 12 -8.94 74.32 32.50
C GLN A 12 -7.75 75.07 31.88
N LYS A 13 -7.94 75.64 30.69
CA LYS A 13 -7.07 76.70 30.17
C LYS A 13 -7.88 77.98 30.06
N ASP A 14 -7.32 79.03 30.65
CA ASP A 14 -7.96 80.28 31.02
C ASP A 14 -8.50 81.14 29.87
N VAL A 15 -9.52 81.89 30.29
CA VAL A 15 -10.21 83.00 29.63
C VAL A 15 -9.31 84.24 29.62
N LYS A 16 -9.31 85.00 28.51
CA LYS A 16 -9.10 86.45 28.58
C LYS A 16 -10.06 87.16 27.63
N LYS A 17 -10.96 87.94 28.23
CA LYS A 17 -11.97 88.83 27.64
C LYS A 17 -11.35 90.22 27.47
N ASP A 18 -12.11 91.08 26.78
CA ASP A 18 -12.06 92.55 26.65
C ASP A 18 -11.71 92.97 25.21
N ALA A 19 -12.46 93.81 24.50
CA ALA A 19 -13.75 94.45 24.77
C ALA A 19 -14.36 94.92 23.42
N GLU A 20 -15.67 94.75 23.30
CA GLU A 20 -16.66 95.69 22.72
C GLU A 20 -16.46 96.33 21.33
N THR A 21 -17.38 96.00 20.40
CA THR A 21 -18.20 96.85 19.49
C THR A 21 -18.47 96.09 18.17
N LEU A 22 -19.63 96.03 17.49
CA LEU A 22 -21.02 96.46 17.63
C LEU A 22 -21.83 95.78 16.47
N ILE A 23 -22.80 94.90 16.79
CA ILE A 23 -24.09 94.57 16.09
C ILE A 23 -24.10 93.90 14.66
N PRO A 24 -25.22 93.32 14.11
CA PRO A 24 -25.64 91.89 14.19
C PRO A 24 -26.10 91.20 12.86
N GLU A 25 -26.56 89.93 12.96
CA GLU A 25 -27.62 89.20 12.20
C GLU A 25 -27.25 87.99 11.31
N GLU A 26 -28.02 86.91 11.56
CA GLU A 26 -28.44 85.75 10.73
C GLU A 26 -27.39 84.81 10.06
N ASP A 27 -27.25 83.57 10.57
CA ASP A 27 -27.92 82.39 9.96
C ASP A 27 -27.64 81.05 10.70
N LYS A 28 -28.75 80.34 10.91
CA LYS A 28 -29.06 78.95 11.33
C LYS A 28 -27.96 77.88 11.49
N ASP A 29 -28.01 77.27 12.68
CA ASP A 29 -27.89 75.84 13.06
C ASP A 29 -27.54 74.78 11.99
N ALA A 30 -26.46 74.03 12.22
CA ALA A 30 -26.46 72.57 12.51
C ALA A 30 -25.09 71.93 12.20
N GLU A 31 -24.39 71.51 13.25
CA GLU A 31 -23.21 70.66 13.19
C GLU A 31 -23.54 69.24 12.66
N ALA A 32 -22.56 68.68 11.95
CA ALA A 32 -22.16 67.27 11.97
C ALA A 32 -23.21 66.19 11.65
N ALA A 33 -23.23 65.72 10.40
CA ALA A 33 -23.59 64.33 10.11
C ALA A 33 -22.85 63.78 8.87
N LEU A 34 -22.00 62.79 9.14
CA LEU A 34 -21.63 61.67 8.27
C LEU A 34 -20.75 61.97 7.04
N LEU A 35 -19.43 61.88 7.23
CA LEU A 35 -18.55 61.34 6.19
C LEU A 35 -18.95 59.88 5.92
N VAL A 36 -19.87 59.67 4.99
CA VAL A 36 -20.14 58.35 4.42
C VAL A 36 -18.87 57.94 3.68
N ARG A 37 -18.05 57.10 4.32
CA ARG A 37 -16.91 56.42 3.70
C ARG A 37 -17.46 55.53 2.59
N HIS A 38 -17.43 56.02 1.35
CA HIS A 38 -17.79 55.26 0.17
C HIS A 38 -16.75 54.14 -0.04
N GLN A 39 -16.92 53.02 0.64
CA GLN A 39 -16.06 51.83 0.50
C GLN A 39 -16.16 51.37 -0.96
N SER A 40 -15.11 51.64 -1.73
CA SER A 40 -15.14 51.51 -3.18
C SER A 40 -15.45 50.08 -3.57
N ARG A 41 -16.53 49.88 -4.34
CA ARG A 41 -16.86 48.62 -5.03
C ARG A 41 -15.61 47.98 -5.64
N ALA A 42 -14.74 48.76 -6.25
CA ALA A 42 -13.48 48.29 -6.83
C ALA A 42 -12.56 47.52 -5.85
N TRP A 43 -12.49 47.92 -4.58
CA TRP A 43 -11.66 47.25 -3.56
C TRP A 43 -12.22 45.87 -3.19
N CYS A 44 -13.54 45.76 -3.04
CA CYS A 44 -14.19 44.47 -2.80
C CYS A 44 -13.94 43.50 -3.97
N TRP A 45 -14.02 43.99 -5.21
CA TRP A 45 -13.77 43.17 -6.40
C TRP A 45 -12.31 42.74 -6.53
N CYS A 46 -11.36 43.62 -6.22
CA CYS A 46 -9.94 43.28 -6.22
C CYS A 46 -9.59 42.21 -5.15
N MET A 47 -10.16 42.33 -3.95
CA MET A 47 -10.00 41.31 -2.91
C MET A 47 -10.62 39.97 -3.31
N CYS A 48 -11.81 39.97 -3.92
CA CYS A 48 -12.45 38.75 -4.40
C CYS A 48 -11.66 38.08 -5.54
N LEU A 49 -11.13 38.85 -6.49
CA LEU A 49 -10.29 38.32 -7.57
C LEU A 49 -8.95 37.77 -7.02
N GLY A 50 -8.33 38.47 -6.07
CA GLY A 50 -7.12 37.99 -5.40
C GLY A 50 -7.36 36.66 -4.67
N LEU A 51 -8.46 36.56 -3.91
CA LEU A 51 -8.87 35.31 -3.25
C LEU A 51 -9.13 34.18 -4.26
N ALA A 52 -9.81 34.47 -5.36
CA ALA A 52 -10.08 33.48 -6.41
C ALA A 52 -8.79 32.95 -7.05
N LEU A 53 -7.81 33.82 -7.31
CA LEU A 53 -6.50 33.43 -7.87
C LEU A 53 -5.66 32.63 -6.86
N MET A 54 -5.71 32.98 -5.57
CA MET A 54 -5.02 32.20 -4.54
C MET A 54 -5.64 30.82 -4.39
N LEU A 55 -6.97 30.71 -4.36
CA LEU A 55 -7.67 29.44 -4.30
C LEU A 55 -7.42 28.58 -5.56
N SER A 56 -7.41 29.18 -6.75
CA SER A 56 -7.08 28.45 -7.97
C SER A 56 -5.63 27.96 -7.96
N GLY A 57 -4.70 28.78 -7.47
CA GLY A 57 -3.30 28.39 -7.27
C GLY A 57 -3.14 27.20 -6.33
N VAL A 58 -3.88 27.18 -5.21
CA VAL A 58 -3.87 26.05 -4.26
C VAL A 58 -4.47 24.79 -4.90
N VAL A 59 -5.57 24.92 -5.66
CA VAL A 59 -6.19 23.76 -6.33
C VAL A 59 -5.28 23.19 -7.42
N VAL A 60 -4.70 24.04 -8.27
CA VAL A 60 -3.80 23.60 -9.35
C VAL A 60 -2.49 23.05 -8.78
N GLY A 61 -1.89 23.73 -7.80
CA GLY A 61 -0.69 23.26 -7.12
C GLY A 61 -0.93 21.96 -6.37
N GLY A 62 -2.07 21.85 -5.67
CA GLY A 62 -2.51 20.63 -5.01
C GLY A 62 -2.76 19.48 -5.99
N ALA A 63 -3.41 19.75 -7.13
CA ALA A 63 -3.63 18.74 -8.17
C ALA A 63 -2.31 18.29 -8.83
N TYR A 64 -1.38 19.20 -9.06
CA TYR A 64 -0.06 18.88 -9.62
C TYR A 64 0.77 18.03 -8.64
N LEU A 65 0.83 18.44 -7.37
CA LEU A 65 1.50 17.66 -6.32
C LEU A 65 0.82 16.31 -6.10
N TYR A 66 -0.51 16.24 -6.12
CA TYR A 66 -1.25 14.98 -6.03
C TYR A 66 -0.93 14.06 -7.22
N ARG A 67 -0.88 14.60 -8.45
CA ARG A 67 -0.46 13.85 -9.64
C ARG A 67 0.97 13.34 -9.53
N TYR A 68 1.88 14.18 -9.07
CA TYR A 68 3.30 13.83 -8.99
C TYR A 68 3.59 12.82 -7.87
N TYR A 69 3.05 13.03 -6.67
CA TYR A 69 3.35 12.16 -5.54
C TYR A 69 2.41 10.94 -5.45
N VAL A 70 1.11 11.08 -5.69
CA VAL A 70 0.13 10.01 -5.43
C VAL A 70 -0.12 9.13 -6.67
N LEU A 71 0.00 9.69 -7.87
CA LEU A 71 -0.21 8.95 -9.12
C LEU A 71 1.10 8.51 -9.79
N GLU A 72 2.23 9.14 -9.49
CA GLU A 72 3.53 8.82 -10.11
C GLU A 72 4.34 7.80 -9.31
N GLU A 73 4.32 7.86 -7.98
CA GLU A 73 4.63 6.71 -7.13
C GLU A 73 3.52 5.69 -7.35
N GLY A 74 3.81 4.65 -8.13
CA GLY A 74 2.84 3.61 -8.47
C GLY A 74 2.11 3.11 -7.22
N GLN A 75 0.85 2.69 -7.37
CA GLN A 75 0.06 2.25 -6.24
C GLN A 75 0.67 0.97 -5.67
N VAL A 76 1.43 1.09 -4.58
CA VAL A 76 1.98 -0.03 -3.83
C VAL A 76 0.85 -0.61 -3.00
N PHE A 77 0.22 -1.66 -3.53
CA PHE A 77 -0.77 -2.40 -2.77
C PHE A 77 -0.08 -3.38 -1.86
N VAL A 78 -0.52 -3.42 -0.60
CA VAL A 78 -0.13 -4.45 0.36
C VAL A 78 -1.39 -5.21 0.72
N CYS A 79 -1.50 -6.44 0.25
CA CYS A 79 -2.56 -7.36 0.63
C CYS A 79 -2.00 -8.37 1.62
N GLY A 80 -2.78 -8.66 2.67
CA GLY A 80 -2.57 -9.75 3.61
C GLY A 80 -3.64 -10.81 3.41
N VAL A 81 -3.25 -12.02 3.02
CA VAL A 81 -4.16 -13.18 3.03
C VAL A 81 -4.01 -13.86 4.38
N ASN A 82 -5.12 -14.15 5.06
CA ASN A 82 -5.14 -15.00 6.25
C ASN A 82 -5.92 -16.27 5.89
N TYR A 83 -5.22 -17.40 5.90
CA TYR A 83 -5.79 -18.71 5.59
C TYR A 83 -5.79 -19.56 6.85
N ARG A 84 -6.91 -20.24 7.17
CA ARG A 84 -6.99 -21.28 8.21
C ARG A 84 -7.34 -22.60 7.53
N GLU A 85 -6.50 -23.63 7.73
CA GLU A 85 -6.67 -24.93 7.04
C GLU A 85 -8.04 -25.59 7.31
N GLU A 86 -8.57 -25.46 8.52
CA GLU A 86 -9.86 -26.02 8.97
C GLU A 86 -11.08 -25.54 8.16
N ASP A 87 -11.05 -24.31 7.64
CA ASP A 87 -12.18 -23.74 6.90
C ASP A 87 -12.38 -24.44 5.53
N PHE A 88 -11.42 -25.25 5.10
CA PHE A 88 -11.35 -25.80 3.75
C PHE A 88 -11.07 -27.30 3.68
N MET A 89 -10.86 -27.97 4.82
CA MET A 89 -10.78 -29.43 4.86
C MET A 89 -12.18 -30.02 4.66
N ILE A 90 -12.32 -30.95 3.71
CA ILE A 90 -13.53 -31.76 3.58
C ILE A 90 -13.58 -32.65 4.83
N GLN A 91 -14.58 -32.48 5.69
CA GLN A 91 -14.90 -33.47 6.71
C GLN A 91 -15.34 -34.74 5.97
N GLU A 92 -14.41 -35.67 5.74
CA GLU A 92 -14.81 -37.03 5.40
C GLU A 92 -15.54 -37.57 6.63
N GLU A 93 -16.86 -37.81 6.50
CA GLU A 93 -17.76 -38.20 7.60
C GLU A 93 -17.43 -39.58 8.20
N ASP A 94 -16.40 -40.28 7.72
CA ASP A 94 -16.08 -41.64 8.11
C ASP A 94 -14.58 -41.83 8.41
N GLU A 95 -14.06 -41.21 9.47
CA GLU A 95 -12.85 -41.75 10.13
C GLU A 95 -12.85 -41.44 11.64
N VAL A 96 -13.42 -42.42 12.34
CA VAL A 96 -13.31 -42.80 13.77
C VAL A 96 -12.33 -42.00 14.62
N GLU A 97 -12.87 -41.45 15.71
CA GLU A 97 -12.21 -40.98 16.95
C GLU A 97 -10.75 -41.44 17.14
N MET A 98 -9.79 -40.64 16.68
CA MET A 98 -8.41 -40.69 17.17
C MET A 98 -7.88 -39.29 17.47
N GLU A 99 -7.79 -39.03 18.78
CA GLU A 99 -6.90 -38.09 19.47
C GLU A 99 -7.12 -36.58 19.23
N GLN A 100 -7.81 -35.98 20.22
CA GLN A 100 -8.02 -34.55 20.44
C GLN A 100 -6.75 -33.75 20.81
N ASN A 101 -5.61 -34.02 20.19
CA ASN A 101 -4.39 -33.22 20.39
C ASN A 101 -3.84 -32.72 19.06
N GLY A 102 -4.15 -31.46 18.71
CA GLY A 102 -3.29 -30.68 17.82
C GLY A 102 -3.85 -30.32 16.44
N PHE A 103 -5.15 -30.03 16.30
CA PHE A 103 -5.61 -29.17 15.20
C PHE A 103 -5.04 -27.76 15.43
N HIS A 104 -3.76 -27.60 15.10
CA HIS A 104 -3.05 -26.35 15.20
C HIS A 104 -3.53 -25.47 14.05
N LEU A 105 -4.29 -24.45 14.42
CA LEU A 105 -4.66 -23.28 13.63
C LEU A 105 -3.50 -22.79 12.74
N ARG A 106 -3.41 -23.28 11.51
CA ARG A 106 -2.41 -22.86 10.53
C ARG A 106 -2.85 -21.57 9.89
N GLN A 107 -2.31 -20.45 10.37
CA GLN A 107 -2.48 -19.14 9.77
C GLN A 107 -1.31 -18.83 8.83
N VAL A 108 -1.58 -18.69 7.53
CA VAL A 108 -0.61 -18.14 6.57
C VAL A 108 -0.89 -16.65 6.43
N GLU A 109 0.09 -15.77 6.70
CA GLU A 109 0.00 -14.32 6.49
C GLU A 109 1.04 -13.88 5.46
N GLU A 110 0.64 -13.50 4.25
CA GLU A 110 1.62 -13.07 3.22
C GLU A 110 1.50 -11.59 2.92
N ARG A 111 2.61 -10.94 2.58
CA ARG A 111 2.58 -9.56 2.09
C ARG A 111 2.86 -9.52 0.61
N ILE A 112 1.83 -9.17 -0.15
CA ILE A 112 1.90 -9.07 -1.61
C ILE A 112 2.06 -7.61 -1.99
N ARG A 113 3.07 -7.30 -2.82
CA ARG A 113 3.32 -6.00 -3.43
C ARG A 113 3.24 -6.10 -4.94
N VAL A 114 2.34 -5.34 -5.54
CA VAL A 114 2.15 -5.28 -7.00
C VAL A 114 2.75 -4.00 -7.56
N LEU A 115 3.64 -4.15 -8.54
CA LEU A 115 4.22 -3.08 -9.35
C LEU A 115 3.58 -3.12 -10.74
N GLU A 116 2.47 -2.40 -10.91
CA GLU A 116 1.62 -2.46 -12.11
C GLU A 116 2.36 -2.04 -13.39
N ARG A 117 3.15 -0.97 -13.33
CA ARG A 117 3.87 -0.44 -14.51
C ARG A 117 4.95 -1.39 -14.99
N GLU A 118 5.68 -1.96 -14.05
CA GLU A 118 6.77 -2.90 -14.30
C GLU A 118 6.25 -4.32 -14.57
N GLN A 119 4.97 -4.57 -14.29
CA GLN A 119 4.35 -5.89 -14.34
C GLN A 119 5.15 -6.91 -13.52
N VAL A 120 5.34 -6.57 -12.24
CA VAL A 120 6.04 -7.42 -11.27
C VAL A 120 5.22 -7.55 -10.01
N GLU A 121 5.19 -8.74 -9.45
CA GLU A 121 4.60 -9.04 -8.16
C GLU A 121 5.69 -9.57 -7.22
N LEU A 122 5.73 -9.02 -6.00
CA LEU A 122 6.64 -9.43 -4.94
C LEU A 122 5.83 -9.96 -3.77
N ILE A 123 6.17 -11.14 -3.29
CA ILE A 123 5.47 -11.82 -2.20
C ILE A 123 6.49 -12.11 -1.11
N ASN A 124 6.20 -11.66 0.11
CA ASN A 124 6.98 -12.02 1.29
C ASN A 124 6.19 -13.05 2.10
N VAL A 125 6.72 -14.26 2.16
CA VAL A 125 6.23 -15.38 2.96
C VAL A 125 6.98 -15.35 4.29
N PRO A 126 6.32 -15.04 5.41
CA PRO A 126 6.98 -14.93 6.71
C PRO A 126 7.39 -16.31 7.21
N VAL A 127 8.15 -16.30 8.31
CA VAL A 127 8.44 -17.51 9.08
C VAL A 127 7.10 -18.09 9.55
N PRO A 128 6.76 -19.33 9.19
CA PRO A 128 5.51 -19.93 9.64
C PRO A 128 5.55 -20.13 11.16
N GLU A 129 4.40 -20.02 11.81
CA GLU A 129 4.28 -20.26 13.25
C GLU A 129 4.55 -21.73 13.63
N PHE A 130 4.49 -22.62 12.63
CA PHE A 130 4.75 -24.06 12.76
C PHE A 130 5.82 -24.49 11.76
N ASP A 131 6.54 -25.56 12.07
CA ASP A 131 7.71 -26.07 11.34
C ASP A 131 7.33 -26.77 10.00
N ASP A 132 6.35 -26.23 9.27
CA ASP A 132 5.73 -26.85 8.09
C ASP A 132 6.17 -26.23 6.75
N GLY A 133 7.08 -25.27 6.75
CA GLY A 133 7.63 -24.70 5.53
C GLY A 133 8.74 -23.69 5.76
N ASP A 134 9.47 -23.38 4.68
CA ASP A 134 10.54 -22.41 4.67
C ASP A 134 9.98 -21.00 4.37
N PRO A 135 10.39 -19.96 5.13
CA PRO A 135 10.14 -18.57 4.77
C PRO A 135 10.79 -18.25 3.43
N ALA A 136 10.14 -17.41 2.63
CA ALA A 136 10.60 -17.11 1.28
C ALA A 136 10.24 -15.70 0.81
N ASP A 137 11.08 -15.16 -0.05
CA ASP A 137 10.73 -14.00 -0.90
C ASP A 137 10.52 -14.49 -2.33
N ILE A 138 9.37 -14.17 -2.92
CA ILE A 138 8.98 -14.64 -4.25
C ILE A 138 8.79 -13.44 -5.17
N VAL A 139 9.31 -13.52 -6.39
CA VAL A 139 9.13 -12.52 -7.44
C VAL A 139 8.53 -13.19 -8.66
N HIS A 140 7.36 -12.71 -9.09
CA HIS A 140 6.81 -13.01 -10.41
C HIS A 140 7.12 -11.84 -11.35
N ASP A 141 7.97 -12.08 -12.36
CA ASP A 141 8.25 -11.14 -13.43
C ASP A 141 7.42 -11.54 -14.66
N PHE A 142 6.31 -10.83 -14.89
CA PHE A 142 5.38 -11.15 -15.98
C PHE A 142 5.93 -10.77 -17.35
N GLN A 143 6.86 -9.81 -17.42
CA GLN A 143 7.52 -9.42 -18.68
C GLN A 143 8.51 -10.48 -19.13
N ARG A 144 9.34 -10.97 -18.19
CA ARG A 144 10.32 -12.04 -18.41
C ARG A 144 9.68 -13.43 -18.42
N ARG A 145 8.47 -13.57 -17.89
CA ARG A 145 7.76 -14.84 -17.66
C ARG A 145 8.58 -15.80 -16.80
N LEU A 146 9.15 -15.27 -15.73
CA LEU A 146 9.94 -16.02 -14.77
C LEU A 146 9.36 -15.83 -13.36
N THR A 147 9.52 -16.86 -12.54
CA THR A 147 9.33 -16.78 -11.09
C THR A 147 10.65 -17.11 -10.41
N ALA A 148 11.01 -16.31 -9.42
CA ALA A 148 12.15 -16.57 -8.56
C ALA A 148 11.68 -16.72 -7.12
N TYR A 149 12.12 -17.81 -6.48
CA TYR A 149 11.93 -18.09 -5.06
C TYR A 149 13.28 -17.91 -4.37
N LEU A 150 13.37 -17.02 -3.39
CA LEU A 150 14.49 -16.96 -2.46
C LEU A 150 14.06 -17.66 -1.18
N ASP A 151 14.60 -18.85 -0.97
CA ASP A 151 14.45 -19.58 0.28
C ASP A 151 15.34 -18.91 1.35
N LEU A 152 14.72 -18.35 2.39
CA LEU A 152 15.42 -17.60 3.42
C LEU A 152 16.09 -18.53 4.46
N SER A 153 15.62 -19.76 4.62
CA SER A 153 16.24 -20.78 5.47
C SER A 153 17.56 -21.26 4.88
N LEU A 154 17.55 -21.57 3.58
CA LEU A 154 18.70 -22.12 2.87
C LEU A 154 19.60 -21.05 2.26
N ASN A 155 19.10 -19.82 2.16
CA ASN A 155 19.78 -18.70 1.50
C ASN A 155 20.13 -19.04 0.03
N LYS A 156 19.24 -19.77 -0.64
CA LYS A 156 19.32 -20.22 -2.03
C LYS A 156 18.20 -19.60 -2.85
N CYS A 157 18.48 -19.28 -4.11
CA CYS A 157 17.49 -18.80 -5.05
C CYS A 157 17.18 -19.86 -6.10
N TYR A 158 15.90 -19.99 -6.45
CA TYR A 158 15.39 -20.96 -7.39
C TYR A 158 14.55 -20.25 -8.45
N VAL A 159 14.81 -20.55 -9.73
CA VAL A 159 14.19 -19.84 -10.85
C VAL A 159 13.47 -20.82 -11.76
N ILE A 160 12.24 -20.48 -12.14
CA ILE A 160 11.39 -21.32 -12.98
C ILE A 160 10.63 -20.47 -14.02
N PRO A 161 10.30 -21.02 -15.20
CA PRO A 161 9.31 -20.40 -16.07
C PRO A 161 7.97 -20.22 -15.36
N LEU A 162 7.44 -18.99 -15.43
CA LEU A 162 6.17 -18.58 -14.85
C LEU A 162 5.03 -19.39 -15.48
N ASN A 163 4.17 -19.95 -14.63
CA ASN A 163 2.96 -20.62 -15.10
C ASN A 163 1.79 -19.63 -15.23
N THR A 164 1.62 -19.06 -16.42
CA THR A 164 0.62 -18.02 -16.66
C THR A 164 -0.83 -18.51 -16.63
N SER A 165 -1.08 -19.81 -16.54
CA SER A 165 -2.44 -20.33 -16.34
C SER A 165 -2.91 -20.25 -14.89
N ILE A 166 -1.96 -20.18 -13.95
CA ILE A 166 -2.20 -20.12 -12.50
C ILE A 166 -1.94 -18.69 -11.99
N VAL A 167 -0.74 -18.19 -12.26
CA VAL A 167 -0.31 -16.86 -11.83
C VAL A 167 -0.70 -15.85 -12.90
N MET A 168 -1.69 -15.02 -12.59
CA MET A 168 -2.22 -14.02 -13.53
C MET A 168 -1.55 -12.66 -13.31
N PRO A 169 -1.11 -11.96 -14.38
CA PRO A 169 -0.64 -10.59 -14.23
C PRO A 169 -1.78 -9.69 -13.73
N PRO A 170 -1.50 -8.73 -12.84
CA PRO A 170 -2.48 -7.75 -12.43
C PRO A 170 -2.81 -6.85 -13.62
N ARG A 171 -3.94 -7.11 -14.30
CA ARG A 171 -4.37 -6.34 -15.48
C ARG A 171 -5.23 -5.13 -15.14
N ASP A 172 -5.96 -5.22 -14.03
CA ASP A 172 -6.72 -4.10 -13.46
C ASP A 172 -6.83 -4.33 -11.95
N PHE A 173 -6.19 -3.46 -11.16
CA PHE A 173 -6.26 -3.55 -9.70
C PHE A 173 -7.72 -3.44 -9.19
N LEU A 174 -8.59 -2.73 -9.92
CA LEU A 174 -10.01 -2.67 -9.60
C LEU A 174 -10.67 -4.04 -9.80
N GLU A 175 -10.31 -4.77 -10.85
CA GLU A 175 -10.80 -6.13 -11.07
C GLU A 175 -10.29 -7.08 -9.96
N LEU A 176 -9.02 -6.95 -9.55
CA LEU A 176 -8.47 -7.66 -8.40
C LEU A 176 -9.29 -7.39 -7.13
N LEU A 177 -9.51 -6.12 -6.78
CA LEU A 177 -10.29 -5.71 -5.61
C LEU A 177 -11.75 -6.19 -5.67
N ILE A 178 -12.40 -6.07 -6.83
CA ILE A 178 -13.78 -6.53 -7.04
C ILE A 178 -13.86 -8.03 -6.80
N ASN A 179 -12.92 -8.78 -7.34
CA ASN A 179 -12.88 -10.24 -7.22
C ASN A 179 -12.46 -10.71 -5.81
N VAL A 180 -11.53 -10.01 -5.13
CA VAL A 180 -11.20 -10.26 -3.72
C VAL A 180 -12.44 -10.01 -2.85
N LYS A 181 -13.12 -8.87 -3.05
CA LYS A 181 -14.35 -8.53 -2.32
C LYS A 181 -15.52 -9.46 -2.64
N ALA A 182 -15.60 -9.96 -3.88
CA ALA A 182 -16.58 -10.94 -4.32
C ALA A 182 -16.25 -12.38 -3.86
N GLY A 183 -15.08 -12.59 -3.24
CA GLY A 183 -14.62 -13.89 -2.79
C GLY A 183 -14.16 -14.83 -3.89
N THR A 184 -13.98 -14.34 -5.13
CA THR A 184 -13.54 -15.15 -6.28
C THR A 184 -12.01 -15.34 -6.34
N TYR A 185 -11.27 -14.56 -5.57
CA TYR A 185 -9.86 -14.78 -5.21
C TYR A 185 -9.71 -15.29 -3.77
N LEU A 186 -10.77 -15.77 -3.13
CA LEU A 186 -10.61 -16.56 -1.91
C LEU A 186 -10.36 -18.02 -2.30
N PRO A 187 -9.50 -18.74 -1.56
CA PRO A 187 -9.13 -20.11 -1.88
C PRO A 187 -10.35 -20.99 -2.11
N GLN A 188 -10.52 -21.50 -3.33
CA GLN A 188 -11.49 -22.55 -3.61
C GLN A 188 -10.93 -23.85 -3.05
N SER A 189 -11.14 -24.10 -1.75
CA SER A 189 -11.19 -25.41 -1.08
C SER A 189 -10.17 -26.52 -1.40
N TYR A 190 -9.03 -26.28 -2.05
CA TYR A 190 -8.02 -27.31 -2.29
C TYR A 190 -6.59 -26.76 -2.22
N LEU A 191 -5.75 -27.44 -1.45
CA LEU A 191 -4.31 -27.24 -1.39
C LEU A 191 -3.67 -27.88 -2.62
N VAL A 192 -3.10 -27.06 -3.49
CA VAL A 192 -2.38 -27.56 -4.67
C VAL A 192 -0.96 -27.90 -4.26
N HIS A 193 -0.53 -29.14 -4.56
CA HIS A 193 0.84 -29.58 -4.29
C HIS A 193 1.60 -29.59 -5.61
N GLU A 194 2.65 -28.76 -5.70
CA GLU A 194 3.57 -28.78 -6.83
C GLU A 194 4.92 -29.35 -6.39
N GLU A 195 5.46 -30.27 -7.16
CA GLU A 195 6.78 -30.85 -6.91
C GLU A 195 7.76 -30.35 -7.98
N MET A 196 8.86 -29.79 -7.53
CA MET A 196 9.90 -29.16 -8.33
C MET A 196 11.22 -29.90 -8.12
N MET A 197 11.91 -30.18 -9.21
CA MET A 197 13.25 -30.76 -9.18
C MET A 197 14.28 -29.69 -9.49
N VAL A 198 15.33 -29.62 -8.67
CA VAL A 198 16.51 -28.81 -8.96
C VAL A 198 17.28 -29.47 -10.12
N THR A 199 17.63 -28.67 -11.12
CA THR A 199 18.27 -29.16 -12.36
C THR A 199 19.71 -28.65 -12.51
N GLU A 200 19.87 -27.42 -12.98
CA GLU A 200 21.15 -26.79 -13.25
C GLU A 200 21.39 -25.57 -12.35
N ARG A 201 22.65 -25.30 -12.01
CA ARG A 201 23.04 -24.05 -11.35
C ARG A 201 23.14 -22.94 -12.39
N LEU A 202 22.57 -21.79 -12.10
CA LEU A 202 22.63 -20.60 -12.95
C LEU A 202 23.79 -19.71 -12.50
N GLU A 203 24.79 -19.53 -13.37
CA GLU A 203 25.94 -18.67 -13.08
C GLU A 203 25.65 -17.20 -13.37
N ASN A 204 24.84 -16.91 -14.39
CA ASN A 204 24.59 -15.55 -14.86
C ASN A 204 23.18 -15.06 -14.51
N VAL A 205 23.03 -14.59 -13.26
CA VAL A 205 21.77 -14.06 -12.72
C VAL A 205 21.39 -12.72 -13.37
N GLU A 206 22.35 -11.96 -13.91
CA GLU A 206 22.12 -10.64 -14.51
C GLU A 206 21.19 -10.69 -15.74
N GLN A 207 21.14 -11.84 -16.41
CA GLN A 207 20.29 -12.04 -17.59
C GLN A 207 18.81 -12.29 -17.23
N LEU A 208 18.50 -12.55 -15.95
CA LEU A 208 17.15 -12.93 -15.52
C LEU A 208 16.22 -11.71 -15.36
N GLY A 209 16.77 -10.50 -15.37
CA GLY A 209 16.03 -9.25 -15.20
C GLY A 209 16.33 -8.57 -13.87
N TYR A 210 16.07 -7.26 -13.80
CA TYR A 210 16.45 -6.40 -12.67
C TYR A 210 15.89 -6.90 -11.33
N PHE A 211 14.61 -7.27 -11.28
CA PHE A 211 13.95 -7.68 -10.03
C PHE A 211 14.48 -9.02 -9.51
N ILE A 212 14.60 -10.01 -10.38
CA ILE A 212 15.14 -11.34 -10.03
C ILE A 212 16.62 -11.23 -9.66
N GLN A 213 17.40 -10.41 -10.40
CA GLN A 213 18.79 -10.14 -10.07
C GLN A 213 18.93 -9.56 -8.67
N ASN A 214 18.16 -8.53 -8.34
CA ASN A 214 18.21 -7.89 -7.02
C ASN A 214 17.83 -8.86 -5.89
N LEU A 215 16.85 -9.74 -6.14
CA LEU A 215 16.45 -10.76 -5.17
C LEU A 215 17.56 -11.80 -4.94
N CYS A 216 18.17 -12.29 -6.03
CA CYS A 216 19.07 -13.44 -5.99
C CYS A 216 20.55 -13.06 -5.95
N GLN A 217 20.88 -11.77 -5.85
CA GLN A 217 22.25 -11.29 -5.84
C GLN A 217 23.06 -11.88 -4.67
N GLY A 218 24.21 -12.47 -5.00
CA GLY A 218 25.10 -13.09 -4.01
C GLY A 218 24.50 -14.32 -3.32
N LYS A 219 23.58 -15.03 -3.98
CA LYS A 219 23.00 -16.31 -3.55
C LYS A 219 23.31 -17.39 -4.57
N GLU A 220 23.32 -18.64 -4.14
CA GLU A 220 23.39 -19.75 -5.10
C GLU A 220 22.05 -19.83 -5.84
N THR A 221 22.08 -19.71 -7.15
CA THR A 221 20.87 -19.70 -7.98
C THR A 221 20.76 -20.99 -8.78
N TYR A 222 19.60 -21.63 -8.75
CA TYR A 222 19.32 -22.88 -9.45
C TYR A 222 18.07 -22.77 -10.30
N LYS A 223 18.01 -23.57 -11.36
CA LYS A 223 16.83 -23.71 -12.19
C LYS A 223 15.97 -24.87 -11.71
N LEU A 224 14.67 -24.63 -11.63
CA LEU A 224 13.68 -25.65 -11.31
C LEU A 224 13.00 -26.20 -12.56
N GLN A 225 12.57 -27.45 -12.45
CA GLN A 225 11.68 -28.09 -13.41
C GLN A 225 10.50 -28.72 -12.66
N ARG A 226 9.26 -28.45 -13.12
CA ARG A 226 8.06 -29.11 -12.61
C ARG A 226 8.13 -30.60 -12.86
N ARG A 227 7.86 -31.40 -11.83
CA ARG A 227 7.75 -32.85 -11.92
C ARG A 227 6.29 -33.21 -12.19
N ASP A 228 6.01 -33.69 -13.40
CA ASP A 228 4.69 -34.24 -13.71
C ASP A 228 4.48 -35.52 -12.91
N ARG A 229 3.50 -35.52 -12.00
CA ARG A 229 3.04 -36.71 -11.28
C ARG A 229 2.28 -37.63 -12.25
N ILE A 230 3.01 -38.36 -13.08
CA ILE A 230 2.42 -39.47 -13.86
C ILE A 230 1.93 -40.51 -12.85
N LEU A 231 0.63 -40.80 -12.87
CA LEU A 231 -0.03 -41.86 -12.09
C LEU A 231 0.67 -43.20 -12.39
N GLY A 232 1.63 -43.59 -11.54
CA GLY A 232 2.41 -44.81 -11.70
C GLY A 232 3.46 -44.93 -10.60
N LEU A 233 3.88 -46.17 -10.31
CA LEU A 233 4.91 -46.49 -9.32
C LEU A 233 6.18 -45.66 -9.54
N GLN A 234 6.37 -44.62 -8.73
CA GLN A 234 7.63 -43.88 -8.66
C GLN A 234 8.57 -44.58 -7.68
N LYS A 235 9.81 -44.79 -8.12
CA LYS A 235 10.91 -45.27 -7.28
C LYS A 235 11.13 -44.26 -6.15
N ARG A 236 10.98 -44.69 -4.90
CA ARG A 236 11.21 -43.86 -3.70
C ARG A 236 12.72 -43.64 -3.53
N GLU A 237 13.26 -42.63 -4.19
CA GLU A 237 14.53 -42.04 -3.78
C GLU A 237 14.21 -41.01 -2.70
N ALA A 238 14.89 -41.09 -1.55
CA ALA A 238 14.74 -40.15 -0.45
C ALA A 238 15.50 -38.87 -0.83
N LEU A 239 14.85 -38.02 -1.61
CA LEU A 239 15.37 -36.72 -2.01
C LEU A 239 15.31 -35.78 -0.80
N ASN A 240 16.31 -34.90 -0.69
CA ASN A 240 16.26 -33.81 0.29
C ASN A 240 15.33 -32.74 -0.27
N CYS A 241 14.15 -32.58 0.33
CA CYS A 241 13.12 -31.69 -0.14
C CYS A 241 12.78 -30.64 0.91
N HIS A 242 12.52 -29.44 0.41
CA HIS A 242 12.14 -28.25 1.17
C HIS A 242 10.78 -27.79 0.67
N LYS A 243 10.00 -27.14 1.54
CA LYS A 243 8.61 -26.81 1.25
C LYS A 243 8.39 -25.33 1.45
N ILE A 244 7.89 -24.65 0.43
CA ILE A 244 7.41 -23.27 0.54
C ILE A 244 5.90 -23.31 0.32
N ARG A 245 5.14 -22.80 1.28
CA ARG A 245 3.67 -22.71 1.18
C ARG A 245 3.31 -21.24 0.96
N HIS A 246 2.62 -20.94 -0.14
CA HIS A 246 2.26 -19.58 -0.48
C HIS A 246 0.95 -19.45 -1.25
N PHE A 247 0.41 -18.23 -1.34
CA PHE A 247 -0.83 -17.96 -2.06
C PHE A 247 -0.58 -17.63 -3.53
N GLU A 248 -0.98 -18.53 -4.43
CA GLU A 248 -0.99 -18.27 -5.88
C GLU A 248 -2.41 -17.90 -6.32
N ASN A 249 -2.80 -16.64 -6.08
CA ASN A 249 -3.97 -15.97 -6.66
C ASN A 249 -5.37 -16.49 -6.27
N LYS A 250 -5.69 -17.78 -6.50
CA LYS A 250 -7.00 -18.39 -6.19
C LYS A 250 -6.92 -19.57 -5.24
N PHE A 251 -5.72 -20.02 -4.89
CA PHE A 251 -5.51 -21.17 -4.01
C PHE A 251 -4.17 -21.05 -3.31
N VAL A 252 -4.03 -21.80 -2.22
CA VAL A 252 -2.75 -21.98 -1.54
C VAL A 252 -2.00 -23.09 -2.27
N VAL A 253 -0.74 -22.82 -2.60
CA VAL A 253 0.18 -23.75 -3.23
C VAL A 253 1.25 -24.15 -2.24
N GLU A 254 1.44 -25.45 -2.15
CA GLU A 254 2.56 -26.08 -1.48
C GLU A 254 3.59 -26.49 -2.53
N THR A 255 4.67 -25.72 -2.63
CA THR A 255 5.78 -25.96 -3.54
C THR A 255 6.85 -26.78 -2.82
N LEU A 256 6.99 -28.04 -3.20
CA LEU A 256 8.03 -28.94 -2.72
C LEU A 256 9.23 -28.87 -3.68
N ILE A 257 10.36 -28.35 -3.23
CA ILE A 257 11.61 -28.24 -4.00
C ILE A 257 12.56 -29.35 -3.55
N CYS A 258 12.87 -30.28 -4.44
CA CYS A 258 13.71 -31.44 -4.16
C CYS A 258 15.07 -31.34 -4.87
N GLU A 259 16.13 -31.66 -4.13
CA GLU A 259 17.49 -31.79 -4.64
C GLU A 259 17.80 -33.26 -4.97
N PRO A 260 18.44 -33.56 -6.12
CA PRO A 260 18.85 -34.91 -6.52
C PRO A 260 19.99 -35.51 -5.69
#